data_AF-A0A7R9EQ50-F1
#
_entry.id   AF-A0A7R9EQ50-F1
#
_cell.length_a   1.000
_cell.length_b   1.000
_cell.length_c   1.000
_cell.angle_alpha   90.00
_cell.angle_beta   90.00
_cell.angle_gamma   90.00
#
_symmetry.space_group_name_H-M   'P 1'
#
loop_
_entity.id
_entity.type
_entity.pdbx_description
1 polymer ?
#
loop_
_entity_poly.entity_id
_entity_poly.type
_entity_poly.pdbx_seq_one_letter_code
_entity_poly.pdbx_strand_id
1 'polypeptide(L)'
;MEWARFAYETGPFHSISERPSCGSDEFRCNDGRCIEDFRRCDYIMDCTSGEDEANCPNITCQSNEWQCDSGICIDSRLRCNNRQDCPNDSSDERNCQCKDHQFRCRDGTCIDASLKCNNVTDCPNDNFDELYCPCTADQFECTNRHCIPRSRKCDGYNDCQDGSDESDCRMHPFEYG
;
A
#
# COMPACT_ATOMS: atom_id res chain seq x y z
N MET A 1 -18.04 58.32 -57.00
CA MET A 1 -17.22 58.09 -55.79
C MET A 1 -17.52 56.65 -55.41
N GLU A 2 -16.92 55.65 -56.07
CA GLU A 2 -15.58 55.07 -55.72
C GLU A 2 -15.44 54.97 -54.20
N TRP A 3 -15.24 53.80 -53.58
CA TRP A 3 -14.07 52.91 -53.67
C TRP A 3 -14.49 51.46 -53.24
N ALA A 4 -14.24 50.44 -54.06
CA ALA A 4 -13.09 49.50 -54.02
C ALA A 4 -13.37 48.23 -53.17
N ARG A 5 -13.58 47.04 -53.78
CA ARG A 5 -12.58 45.99 -54.14
C ARG A 5 -12.19 45.14 -52.91
N PHE A 6 -12.23 43.82 -52.91
CA PHE A 6 -11.45 42.79 -53.66
C PHE A 6 -12.16 41.43 -53.39
N ALA A 7 -11.93 40.27 -54.01
CA ALA A 7 -11.33 39.73 -55.24
C ALA A 7 -11.57 38.19 -55.13
N TYR A 8 -11.85 37.47 -56.24
CA TYR A 8 -11.06 36.31 -56.76
C TYR A 8 -10.67 35.27 -55.67
N GLU A 9 -10.97 33.96 -55.71
CA GLU A 9 -10.91 32.99 -56.81
C GLU A 9 -11.39 31.60 -56.33
N THR A 10 -12.14 30.91 -57.20
CA THR A 10 -12.16 29.47 -57.54
C THR A 10 -11.59 28.41 -56.57
N GLY A 11 -12.44 27.44 -56.18
CA GLY A 11 -11.99 26.09 -55.80
C GLY A 11 -13.00 25.28 -54.96
N PRO A 12 -13.38 24.03 -55.34
CA PRO A 12 -14.39 23.25 -54.62
C PRO A 12 -13.72 22.33 -53.61
N PHE A 13 -13.49 22.79 -52.39
CA PHE A 13 -13.22 21.88 -51.27
C PHE A 13 -13.97 22.39 -50.05
N HIS A 14 -15.24 22.04 -50.00
CA HIS A 14 -15.89 21.70 -48.75
C HIS A 14 -15.03 20.58 -48.15
N SER A 15 -14.06 20.92 -47.30
CA SER A 15 -13.51 19.96 -46.35
C SER A 15 -14.63 19.65 -45.37
N ILE A 16 -15.52 18.75 -45.80
CA ILE A 16 -16.27 17.92 -44.90
C ILE A 16 -15.19 17.06 -44.24
N SER A 17 -14.60 17.56 -43.16
CA SER A 17 -13.90 16.69 -42.23
C SER A 17 -14.99 15.87 -41.58
N GLU A 18 -15.28 14.73 -42.18
CA GLU A 18 -15.77 13.59 -41.45
C GLU A 18 -14.86 13.40 -40.22
N ARG A 19 -15.32 13.85 -39.05
CA ARG A 19 -15.00 13.20 -37.78
C ARG A 19 -16.23 12.41 -37.36
N PRO A 20 -16.51 11.22 -37.95
CA PRO A 20 -17.70 10.43 -37.62
C PRO A 20 -17.44 9.51 -36.42
N SER A 21 -16.21 9.51 -35.89
CA SER A 21 -15.76 8.60 -34.85
C SER A 21 -15.08 9.39 -33.75
N CYS A 22 -15.39 9.04 -32.50
CA CYS A 22 -14.61 9.47 -31.34
C CYS A 22 -13.13 9.06 -31.52
N GLY A 23 -12.24 9.73 -30.80
CA GLY A 23 -10.81 9.38 -30.74
C GLY A 23 -10.57 7.96 -30.25
N SER A 24 -9.33 7.48 -30.38
CA SER A 24 -8.93 6.14 -29.92
C SER A 24 -9.16 5.90 -28.43
N ASP A 25 -9.18 6.98 -27.64
CA ASP A 25 -9.24 6.96 -26.17
C ASP A 25 -10.54 7.62 -25.66
N GLU A 26 -11.59 7.60 -26.48
CA GLU A 26 -12.89 8.20 -26.18
C GLU A 26 -14.04 7.19 -26.38
N PHE A 27 -14.97 7.16 -25.43
CA PHE A 27 -16.22 6.40 -25.53
C PHE A 27 -17.32 7.23 -26.19
N ARG A 28 -18.09 6.61 -27.09
CA ARG A 28 -19.19 7.26 -27.80
C ARG A 28 -20.54 6.97 -27.14
N CYS A 29 -21.17 8.00 -26.58
CA CYS A 29 -22.54 7.96 -26.11
C CYS A 29 -23.54 7.76 -27.29
N ASN A 30 -24.73 7.26 -26.98
CA ASN A 30 -25.84 7.04 -27.92
C ASN A 30 -26.36 8.34 -28.54
N ASP A 31 -26.25 9.46 -27.81
CA ASP A 31 -26.59 10.80 -28.30
C ASP A 31 -25.51 11.38 -29.25
N GLY A 32 -24.42 10.65 -29.46
CA GLY A 32 -23.31 11.02 -30.33
C GLY A 32 -22.19 11.82 -29.66
N ARG A 33 -22.29 12.10 -28.35
CA ARG A 33 -21.21 12.73 -27.57
C ARG A 33 -20.05 11.76 -27.38
N CYS A 34 -18.83 12.28 -27.30
CA CYS A 34 -17.65 11.53 -26.91
C CYS A 34 -17.24 11.94 -25.50
N ILE A 35 -16.99 10.96 -24.64
CA ILE A 35 -16.41 11.14 -23.31
C ILE A 35 -15.05 10.47 -23.27
N GLU A 36 -14.19 10.86 -22.34
CA GLU A 36 -12.90 10.20 -22.15
C GLU A 36 -13.13 8.75 -21.71
N ASP A 37 -12.33 7.78 -22.20
CA ASP A 37 -12.57 6.35 -21.92
C ASP A 37 -12.56 6.03 -20.41
N PHE A 38 -11.82 6.80 -19.60
CA PHE A 38 -11.81 6.65 -18.14
C PHE A 38 -13.12 7.03 -17.47
N ARG A 39 -14.03 7.75 -18.16
CA ARG A 39 -15.37 8.10 -17.68
C ARG A 39 -16.42 7.07 -18.05
N ARG A 40 -16.03 6.00 -18.72
CA ARG A 40 -16.90 4.86 -18.94
C ARG A 40 -16.78 3.96 -17.72
N CYS A 41 -17.89 3.69 -17.04
CA CYS A 41 -17.94 2.85 -15.84
C CYS A 41 -17.24 3.48 -14.62
N ASP A 42 -17.36 4.81 -14.45
CA ASP A 42 -16.77 5.56 -13.33
C ASP A 42 -17.77 5.89 -12.21
N TYR A 43 -18.96 5.28 -12.26
CA TYR A 43 -20.11 5.49 -11.38
C TYR A 43 -20.75 6.89 -11.49
N ILE A 44 -20.37 7.67 -12.50
CA ILE A 44 -20.94 8.97 -12.83
C ILE A 44 -21.70 8.82 -14.16
N MET A 45 -22.88 9.43 -14.26
CA MET A 45 -23.59 9.50 -15.54
C MET A 45 -23.08 10.71 -16.34
N ASP A 46 -22.03 10.52 -17.13
CA ASP A 46 -21.51 11.49 -18.10
C ASP A 46 -22.31 11.46 -19.42
N CYS A 47 -22.83 10.30 -19.83
CA CYS A 47 -23.76 10.19 -20.94
C CYS A 47 -25.21 10.52 -20.52
N THR A 48 -25.98 11.12 -21.44
CA THR A 48 -27.35 11.57 -21.16
C THR A 48 -28.33 10.43 -20.86
N SER A 49 -28.06 9.21 -21.33
CA SER A 49 -28.85 8.03 -20.98
C SER A 49 -28.16 7.09 -19.98
N GLY A 50 -27.03 7.49 -19.39
CA GLY A 50 -26.28 6.68 -18.42
C GLY A 50 -25.69 5.39 -19.00
N GLU A 51 -25.53 5.33 -20.33
CA GLU A 51 -25.04 4.14 -21.05
C GLU A 51 -23.54 3.90 -20.88
N ASP A 52 -22.79 4.93 -20.51
CA ASP A 52 -21.43 4.88 -20.01
C ASP A 52 -21.31 3.97 -18.77
N GLU A 53 -22.36 3.94 -17.94
CA GLU A 53 -22.46 3.10 -16.73
C GLU A 53 -23.22 1.79 -16.97
N ALA A 54 -23.69 1.55 -18.20
CA ALA A 54 -24.47 0.37 -18.55
C ALA A 54 -23.61 -0.71 -19.21
N ASN A 55 -23.86 -1.98 -18.85
CA ASN A 55 -23.12 -3.12 -19.39
C ASN A 55 -21.60 -2.95 -19.28
N CYS A 56 -21.16 -2.38 -18.16
CA CYS A 56 -19.75 -2.39 -17.81
C CYS A 56 -19.26 -3.84 -17.87
N PRO A 57 -18.25 -4.15 -18.71
CA PRO A 57 -17.60 -5.44 -18.60
C PRO A 57 -17.20 -5.61 -17.14
N ASN A 58 -17.21 -6.84 -16.61
CA ASN A 58 -16.49 -7.09 -15.37
C ASN A 58 -15.08 -6.56 -15.64
N ILE A 59 -14.72 -5.43 -15.02
CA ILE A 59 -13.45 -4.75 -15.28
C ILE A 59 -12.40 -5.67 -14.66
N THR A 60 -12.04 -6.71 -15.41
CA THR A 60 -10.82 -7.44 -15.20
C THR A 60 -9.74 -6.47 -15.65
N CYS A 61 -9.18 -5.77 -14.68
CA CYS A 61 -7.96 -4.99 -14.86
C CYS A 61 -6.93 -5.80 -15.64
N GLN A 62 -6.07 -5.12 -16.41
CA GLN A 62 -5.01 -5.80 -17.16
C GLN A 62 -4.11 -6.61 -16.21
N SER A 63 -3.33 -7.55 -16.72
CA SER A 63 -2.51 -8.45 -15.88
C SER A 63 -1.52 -7.70 -14.95
N ASN A 64 -1.20 -6.45 -15.26
CA ASN A 64 -0.30 -5.57 -14.52
C ASN A 64 -1.05 -4.50 -13.70
N GLU A 65 -2.37 -4.58 -13.60
CA GLU A 65 -3.21 -3.61 -12.90
C GLU A 65 -3.95 -4.29 -11.74
N TRP A 66 -4.27 -3.49 -10.72
CA TRP A 66 -5.01 -3.91 -9.54
C TRP A 66 -6.27 -3.08 -9.38
N GLN A 67 -7.36 -3.72 -8.98
CA GLN A 67 -8.67 -3.08 -8.87
C GLN A 67 -8.91 -2.53 -7.46
N CYS A 68 -9.16 -1.22 -7.38
CA CYS A 68 -9.64 -0.56 -6.17
C CYS A 68 -11.04 -1.05 -5.78
N ASP A 69 -11.45 -0.84 -4.53
CA ASP A 69 -12.81 -1.13 -4.07
C ASP A 69 -13.87 -0.26 -4.81
N SER A 70 -13.48 0.92 -5.31
CA SER A 70 -14.28 1.74 -6.22
C SER A 70 -14.43 1.17 -7.63
N GLY A 71 -13.73 0.08 -7.98
CA GLY A 71 -13.76 -0.53 -9.31
C GLY A 71 -12.73 0.03 -10.30
N ILE A 72 -12.04 1.14 -9.96
CA ILE A 72 -10.99 1.76 -10.78
C ILE A 72 -9.73 0.88 -10.77
N CYS A 73 -9.07 0.74 -11.91
CA CYS A 73 -7.80 0.04 -12.02
C CYS A 73 -6.62 1.00 -11.85
N ILE A 74 -5.66 0.62 -11.01
CA ILE A 74 -4.37 1.29 -10.87
C ILE A 74 -3.24 0.33 -11.27
N ASP A 75 -2.06 0.84 -11.57
CA ASP A 75 -0.89 -0.02 -11.78
C ASP A 75 -0.61 -0.85 -10.52
N SER A 76 -0.37 -2.14 -10.65
CA SER A 76 -0.15 -3.04 -9.51
C SER A 76 1.01 -2.61 -8.61
N ARG A 77 1.98 -1.82 -9.12
CA ARG A 77 3.08 -1.26 -8.32
C ARG A 77 2.63 -0.17 -7.33
N LEU A 78 1.45 0.39 -7.55
CA LEU A 78 0.88 1.44 -6.72
C LEU A 78 0.18 0.86 -5.49
N ARG A 79 -0.22 -0.41 -5.54
CA ARG A 79 -0.75 -1.10 -4.36
C ARG A 79 0.31 -1.22 -3.26
N CYS A 80 -0.05 -0.81 -2.05
CA CYS A 80 0.77 -0.91 -0.84
C CYS A 80 2.10 -0.14 -0.93
N ASN A 81 2.07 1.08 -1.47
CA ASN A 81 3.24 1.93 -1.63
C ASN A 81 3.30 3.10 -0.60
N ASN A 82 2.43 3.08 0.41
CA ASN A 82 2.20 4.13 1.40
C ASN A 82 1.67 5.46 0.83
N ARG A 83 0.98 5.43 -0.31
CA ARG A 83 0.28 6.56 -0.90
C ARG A 83 -1.10 6.13 -1.32
N GLN A 84 -2.06 7.04 -1.20
CA GLN A 84 -3.38 6.82 -1.76
C GLN A 84 -3.32 7.10 -3.26
N ASP A 85 -3.27 6.05 -4.06
CA ASP A 85 -3.33 6.07 -5.50
C ASP A 85 -4.71 5.65 -6.02
N CYS A 86 -5.50 4.91 -5.24
CA CYS A 86 -6.91 4.70 -5.55
C CYS A 86 -7.68 6.04 -5.55
N PRO A 87 -8.35 6.41 -6.65
CA PRO A 87 -9.19 7.60 -6.66
C PRO A 87 -10.45 7.37 -5.83
N ASN A 88 -10.85 8.35 -5.03
CA ASN A 88 -12.06 8.32 -4.18
C ASN A 88 -12.11 7.25 -3.07
N ASP A 89 -11.11 6.36 -2.99
CA ASP A 89 -10.95 5.40 -1.89
C ASP A 89 -9.46 5.13 -1.60
N SER A 90 -9.13 4.44 -0.51
CA SER A 90 -7.75 4.10 -0.12
C SER A 90 -7.50 2.59 -0.05
N SER A 91 -8.19 1.82 -0.89
CA SER A 91 -8.16 0.35 -0.86
C SER A 91 -6.82 -0.25 -1.24
N ASP A 92 -6.04 0.45 -2.05
CA ASP A 92 -4.66 0.12 -2.41
C ASP A 92 -3.73 0.02 -1.21
N GLU A 93 -4.01 0.78 -0.14
CA GLU A 93 -3.23 0.78 1.10
C GLU A 93 -3.89 -0.02 2.23
N ARG A 94 -5.03 -0.68 1.95
CA ARG A 94 -5.71 -1.53 2.93
C ARG A 94 -5.26 -2.98 2.82
N ASN A 95 -5.14 -3.63 3.98
CA ASN A 95 -4.80 -5.05 4.10
C ASN A 95 -3.50 -5.43 3.34
N CYS A 96 -2.54 -4.51 3.34
CA CYS A 96 -1.21 -4.74 2.82
C CYS A 96 -0.50 -5.78 3.67
N GLN A 97 -0.10 -6.89 3.04
CA GLN A 97 0.86 -7.80 3.65
C GLN A 97 2.23 -7.16 3.52
N CYS A 98 2.97 -7.13 4.62
CA CYS A 98 4.37 -6.74 4.60
C CYS A 98 5.15 -7.69 3.68
N LYS A 99 6.20 -7.19 3.02
CA LYS A 99 7.08 -8.02 2.19
C LYS A 99 7.74 -9.10 3.06
N ASP A 100 8.25 -10.17 2.45
CA ASP A 100 8.85 -11.31 3.18
C ASP A 100 9.95 -10.93 4.18
N HIS A 101 10.64 -9.80 3.97
CA HIS A 101 11.71 -9.29 4.82
C HIS A 101 11.26 -8.18 5.79
N GLN A 102 9.95 -7.99 5.97
CA GLN A 102 9.38 -6.93 6.78
C GLN A 102 8.55 -7.51 7.94
N PHE A 103 8.63 -6.85 9.09
CA PHE A 103 7.80 -7.13 10.26
C PHE A 103 6.61 -6.18 10.30
N ARG A 104 5.43 -6.71 10.67
CA ARG A 104 4.19 -5.94 10.78
C ARG A 104 3.94 -5.46 12.21
N CYS A 105 3.94 -4.15 12.42
CA CYS A 105 3.51 -3.50 13.65
C CYS A 105 2.01 -3.72 13.91
N ARG A 106 1.55 -3.40 15.13
CA ARG A 106 0.15 -3.59 15.52
C ARG A 106 -0.83 -2.74 14.71
N ASP A 107 -0.42 -1.53 14.35
CA ASP A 107 -1.20 -0.59 13.53
C ASP A 107 -1.23 -0.98 12.04
N GLY A 108 -0.46 -2.00 11.65
CA GLY A 108 -0.34 -2.47 10.27
C GLY A 108 0.86 -1.92 9.51
N THR A 109 1.63 -0.99 10.10
CA THR A 109 2.87 -0.46 9.50
C THR A 109 3.89 -1.58 9.34
N CYS A 110 4.65 -1.54 8.25
CA CYS A 110 5.73 -2.50 7.97
C CYS A 110 7.09 -1.87 8.24
N ILE A 111 7.88 -2.48 9.12
CA ILE A 111 9.29 -2.15 9.36
C ILE A 111 10.18 -3.25 8.80
N ASP A 112 11.47 -3.01 8.62
CA ASP A 112 12.39 -4.08 8.24
C ASP A 112 12.46 -5.15 9.34
N ALA A 113 12.48 -6.43 8.97
CA ALA A 113 12.47 -7.52 9.95
C ALA A 113 13.72 -7.51 10.87
N SER A 114 14.83 -6.90 10.43
CA SER A 114 16.02 -6.70 11.28
C SER A 114 15.81 -5.68 12.40
N LEU A 115 14.76 -4.86 12.30
CA LEU A 115 14.36 -3.92 13.33
C LEU A 115 13.50 -4.56 14.42
N LYS A 116 13.04 -5.80 14.22
CA LYS A 116 12.36 -6.54 15.28
C LYS A 116 13.38 -6.98 16.34
N CYS A 117 13.13 -6.66 17.61
CA CYS A 117 13.94 -7.07 18.75
C CYS A 117 15.37 -6.52 18.73
N ASN A 118 15.54 -5.26 18.32
CA ASN A 118 16.84 -4.59 18.24
C ASN A 118 17.11 -3.65 19.44
N ASN A 119 16.23 -3.66 20.46
CA ASN A 119 16.20 -2.76 21.61
C ASN A 119 15.91 -1.28 21.28
N VAL A 120 15.33 -1.01 20.11
CA VAL A 120 14.88 0.32 19.68
C VAL A 120 13.41 0.23 19.33
N THR A 121 12.63 1.26 19.66
CA THR A 121 11.25 1.35 19.20
C THR A 121 11.23 1.92 17.79
N ASP A 122 11.04 1.05 16.82
CA ASP A 122 10.91 1.32 15.39
C ASP A 122 9.44 1.29 14.93
N CYS A 123 8.55 0.65 15.69
CA CYS A 123 7.11 0.80 15.45
C CYS A 123 6.65 2.24 15.79
N PRO A 124 5.90 2.94 14.91
CA PRO A 124 5.63 4.38 15.07
C PRO A 124 4.77 4.76 16.27
N ASN A 125 3.87 3.86 16.67
CA ASN A 125 2.80 4.14 17.62
C ASN A 125 2.89 3.32 18.92
N ASP A 126 3.74 2.29 18.95
CA ASP A 126 3.94 1.40 20.09
C ASP A 126 5.32 0.74 20.04
N ASN A 127 5.68 0.00 21.08
CA ASN A 127 6.93 -0.77 21.16
C ASN A 127 6.75 -2.24 20.72
N PHE A 128 5.77 -2.52 19.86
CA PHE A 128 5.36 -3.89 19.56
C PHE A 128 6.46 -4.73 18.90
N ASP A 129 7.35 -4.08 18.17
CA ASP A 129 8.60 -4.62 17.65
C ASP A 129 9.59 -5.09 18.74
N GLU A 130 9.47 -4.59 19.96
CA GLU A 130 10.29 -5.01 21.10
C GLU A 130 9.53 -5.91 22.08
N LEU A 131 8.29 -6.29 21.74
CA LEU A 131 7.50 -7.24 22.53
C LEU A 131 7.67 -8.68 22.05
N TYR A 132 7.66 -9.60 23.02
CA TYR A 132 7.73 -11.05 22.79
C TYR A 132 8.98 -11.48 21.99
N CYS A 133 10.10 -10.81 22.25
CA CYS A 133 11.38 -11.18 21.68
C CYS A 133 11.88 -12.49 22.30
N PRO A 134 12.16 -13.52 21.49
CA PRO A 134 12.78 -14.73 22.02
C PRO A 134 14.19 -14.37 22.50
N CYS A 135 14.57 -14.86 23.69
CA CYS A 135 15.94 -14.70 24.16
C CYS A 135 16.91 -15.37 23.17
N THR A 136 18.01 -14.69 22.89
CA THR A 136 19.09 -15.26 22.07
C THR A 136 19.72 -16.46 22.78
N ALA A 137 20.47 -17.29 22.05
CA ALA A 137 21.12 -18.48 22.61
C ALA A 137 22.07 -18.16 23.79
N ASP A 138 22.62 -16.95 23.81
CA ASP A 138 23.53 -16.45 24.84
C ASP A 138 22.81 -15.74 26.00
N GLN A 139 21.48 -15.80 26.04
CA GLN A 139 20.65 -15.21 27.09
C GLN A 139 19.89 -16.28 27.88
N PHE A 140 19.57 -15.97 29.13
CA PHE A 140 18.67 -16.71 30.00
C PHE A 140 17.32 -15.99 30.04
N GLU A 141 16.24 -16.76 29.82
CA GLU A 141 14.86 -16.27 29.94
C GLU A 141 14.39 -16.40 31.39
N CYS A 142 14.15 -15.25 32.02
CA CYS A 142 13.52 -15.13 33.33
C CYS A 142 12.07 -15.66 33.29
N THR A 143 11.47 -15.95 34.45
CA THR A 143 10.07 -16.42 34.52
C THR A 143 9.09 -15.35 34.03
N ASN A 144 9.42 -14.08 34.19
CA ASN A 144 8.70 -12.93 33.64
C ASN A 144 8.97 -12.67 32.13
N ARG A 145 9.67 -13.58 31.44
CA ARG A 145 10.08 -13.51 30.03
C ARG A 145 11.06 -12.38 29.68
N HIS A 146 11.70 -11.80 30.69
CA HIS A 146 12.82 -10.91 30.47
C HIS A 146 14.07 -11.73 30.11
N CYS A 147 14.94 -11.18 29.26
CA CYS A 147 16.17 -11.84 28.85
C CYS A 147 17.36 -11.17 29.51
N ILE A 148 18.14 -11.92 30.28
CA ILE A 148 19.43 -11.47 30.83
C ILE A 148 20.57 -12.24 30.16
N PRO A 149 21.81 -11.72 30.13
CA PRO A 149 22.95 -12.51 29.64
C PRO A 149 23.07 -13.84 30.41
N ARG A 150 23.39 -14.94 29.73
CA ARG A 150 23.48 -16.27 30.38
C ARG A 150 24.52 -16.34 31.49
N SER A 151 25.52 -15.45 31.47
CA SER A 151 26.52 -15.27 32.52
C SER A 151 25.95 -14.71 33.84
N ARG A 152 24.75 -14.11 33.78
CA ARG A 152 24.03 -13.55 34.94
C ARG A 152 23.13 -14.57 35.62
N LYS A 153 22.97 -15.76 35.05
CA LYS A 153 22.24 -16.83 35.73
C LYS A 153 23.13 -17.42 36.83
N CYS A 154 22.65 -17.42 38.07
CA CYS A 154 23.38 -17.94 39.23
C CYS A 154 24.67 -17.15 39.53
N ASP A 155 24.67 -15.84 39.30
CA ASP A 155 25.83 -14.98 39.57
C ASP A 155 25.80 -14.37 40.99
N GLY A 156 24.75 -14.67 41.77
CA GLY A 156 24.55 -14.19 43.13
C GLY A 156 23.82 -12.86 43.22
N TYR A 157 23.45 -12.25 42.08
CA TYR A 157 22.65 -11.03 42.02
C TYR A 157 21.26 -11.33 41.44
N ASN A 158 20.27 -10.55 41.87
CA ASN A 158 18.94 -10.58 41.28
C ASN A 158 18.95 -9.67 40.04
N ASP A 159 19.31 -10.23 38.89
CA ASP A 159 19.27 -9.56 37.59
C ASP A 159 17.91 -9.78 36.90
N CYS A 160 17.28 -10.95 37.09
CA CYS A 160 15.86 -11.10 36.78
C CYS A 160 15.06 -10.42 37.89
N GLN A 161 14.29 -9.37 37.59
CA GLN A 161 13.47 -8.64 38.59
C GLN A 161 12.50 -9.53 39.41
N ASP A 162 12.23 -10.76 38.96
CA ASP A 162 11.47 -11.80 39.64
C ASP A 162 12.32 -12.82 40.44
N GLY A 163 13.64 -12.68 40.45
CA GLY A 163 14.64 -13.52 41.09
C GLY A 163 14.81 -14.91 40.48
N SER A 164 14.29 -15.14 39.27
CA SER A 164 14.28 -16.47 38.66
C SER A 164 15.64 -16.95 38.15
N ASP A 165 16.57 -16.03 37.89
CA ASP A 165 17.98 -16.29 37.60
C ASP A 165 18.74 -16.97 38.73
N GLU A 166 18.36 -16.66 39.97
CA GLU A 166 18.97 -17.23 41.18
C GLU A 166 18.17 -18.43 41.73
N SER A 167 17.13 -18.85 41.01
CA SER A 167 16.31 -20.01 41.34
C SER A 167 16.79 -21.26 40.60
N ASP A 168 16.91 -22.40 41.29
CA ASP A 168 17.45 -23.66 40.73
C ASP A 168 18.92 -23.59 40.27
N CYS A 169 19.70 -22.76 40.96
CA CYS A 169 21.15 -22.86 40.92
C CYS A 169 21.57 -24.13 41.65
N ARG A 170 21.94 -25.17 40.89
CA ARG A 170 22.73 -26.27 41.47
C ARG A 170 24.02 -25.65 41.95
N MET A 171 24.05 -25.34 43.25
CA MET A 171 25.21 -24.85 43.99
C MET A 171 26.48 -25.42 43.35
N HIS A 172 27.19 -24.61 42.56
CA HIS A 172 28.56 -24.93 42.23
C HIS A 172 29.30 -24.77 43.56
N PRO A 173 29.81 -25.87 44.14
CA PRO A 173 30.46 -25.78 45.42
C PRO A 173 31.76 -25.01 45.21
N PHE A 174 31.88 -23.87 45.90
CA PHE A 174 33.13 -23.18 46.27
C PHE A 174 34.11 -22.82 45.14
N GLU A 175 34.29 -21.52 44.89
CA GLU A 175 35.63 -20.96 44.64
C GLU A 175 35.64 -19.50 45.16
N TYR A 176 35.75 -19.33 46.48
CA TYR A 176 36.54 -18.22 47.03
C TYR A 176 37.93 -18.81 47.27
N GLY A 177 38.88 -18.46 46.41
CA GLY A 177 40.31 -18.70 46.57
C GLY A 177 41.04 -17.39 46.35
#